data_AF-A0A4U1BZL5-F1
#
_entry.id   AF-A0A4U1BZL5-F1
#
_cell.length_a   1.000
_cell.length_b   1.000
_cell.length_c   1.000
_cell.angle_alpha   90.00
_cell.angle_beta   90.00
_cell.angle_gamma   90.00
#
_symmetry.space_group_name_H-M   'P 1'
#
loop_
_entity.id
_entity.type
_entity.pdbx_description
1 polymer ?
#
loop_
_entity_poly.entity_id
_entity_poly.type
_entity_poly.pdbx_seq_one_letter_code
_entity_poly.pdbx_strand_id
1 'polypeptide(L)' 'MTGTDNLRNSIIDKLLTISNKDYLSALYQLVEKSSIDNDIVKLSDEQILMLQLSDNDIKKERLISQDQLDKSDLEWIKGL' A
#
# COMPACT_ATOMS: atom_id res chain seq x y z
N MET A 1 -3.04 8.65 12.75
CA MET A 1 -2.21 9.40 11.79
C MET A 1 -1.17 10.16 12.57
N THR A 2 0.11 9.90 12.30
CA THR A 2 1.25 10.49 13.00
C THR A 2 1.62 11.86 12.39
N GLY A 3 2.43 12.66 13.09
CA GLY A 3 2.94 13.94 12.55
C GLY A 3 3.70 13.77 11.22
N THR A 4 4.34 12.61 11.05
CA THR A 4 5.04 12.22 9.82
C THR A 4 4.09 12.03 8.64
N ASP A 5 2.92 11.44 8.87
CA ASP A 5 1.92 11.21 7.81
C ASP A 5 1.36 12.54 7.28
N ASN A 6 1.11 13.50 8.18
CA ASN A 6 0.66 14.85 7.81
C ASN A 6 1.71 15.60 6.98
N LEU A 7 3.00 15.41 7.30
CA LEU A 7 4.10 16.01 6.56
C LEU A 7 4.20 15.42 5.14
N ARG A 8 4.07 14.10 4.99
CA ARG A 8 4.07 13.43 3.68
C ARG A 8 2.93 13.94 2.80
N ASN A 9 1.71 14.00 3.33
CA ASN A 9 0.55 14.49 2.58
C ASN A 9 0.74 15.95 2.12
N SER A 10 1.23 16.81 3.01
CA SER A 10 1.53 18.21 2.69
C SER A 10 2.59 18.36 1.58
N ILE A 11 3.56 17.45 1.51
CA ILE A 11 4.56 17.43 0.44
C ILE A 11 3.93 16.99 -0.88
N ILE A 12 3.11 15.94 -0.87
CA ILE A 12 2.38 15.47 -2.07
C ILE A 12 1.53 16.59 -2.67
N ASP A 13 0.76 17.28 -1.84
CA ASP A 13 -0.08 18.39 -2.29
C ASP A 13 0.75 19.49 -2.97
N LYS A 14 1.91 19.84 -2.39
CA LYS A 14 2.82 20.81 -3.00
C LYS A 14 3.41 20.32 -4.33
N LEU A 15 3.78 19.05 -4.42
CA LEU A 15 4.29 18.46 -5.67
C LEU A 15 3.27 18.54 -6.80
N LEU A 16 1.98 18.30 -6.50
CA LEU A 16 0.89 18.39 -7.47
C LEU A 16 0.67 19.80 -8.03
N THR A 17 1.11 20.86 -7.32
CA THR A 17 0.98 22.25 -7.79
C THR A 17 2.13 22.73 -8.68
N ILE A 18 3.20 21.94 -8.81
CA ILE A 18 4.40 22.34 -9.57
C ILE A 18 4.22 21.94 -11.03
N SER A 19 4.21 22.93 -11.93
CA SER A 19 4.18 22.69 -13.39
C SER A 19 5.57 22.74 -14.04
N ASN A 20 6.60 23.18 -13.31
CA ASN A 20 7.96 23.32 -13.85
C ASN A 20 8.70 21.98 -13.81
N LYS A 21 9.03 21.46 -15.00
CA LYS A 21 9.71 20.16 -15.18
C LYS A 21 11.12 20.13 -14.61
N ASP A 22 11.90 21.19 -14.77
CA ASP A 22 13.28 21.24 -14.30
C ASP A 22 13.35 21.22 -12.77
N TYR A 23 12.40 21.92 -12.13
CA TYR A 23 12.24 21.92 -10.69
C TYR A 23 11.82 20.55 -10.15
N LEU A 24 10.83 19.90 -10.79
CA LEU A 24 10.44 18.52 -10.49
C LEU A 24 11.61 17.54 -10.65
N SER A 25 12.44 17.73 -11.67
CA SER A 25 13.61 16.87 -11.93
C SER A 25 14.68 17.02 -10.87
N ALA A 26 14.95 18.24 -10.40
CA ALA A 26 15.88 18.49 -9.31
C ALA A 26 15.39 17.91 -7.98
N LEU A 27 14.07 18.03 -7.69
CA LEU A 27 13.46 17.42 -6.52
C LEU A 27 13.53 15.90 -6.56
N TYR A 28 13.23 15.29 -7.71
CA TYR A 28 13.35 13.85 -7.91
C TYR A 28 14.77 13.36 -7.60
N GLN A 29 15.78 14.01 -8.18
CA GLN A 29 17.19 13.66 -7.93
C GLN A 29 17.60 13.86 -6.47
N LEU A 30 17.05 14.87 -5.78
CA LEU A 30 17.32 15.11 -4.38
C LEU A 30 16.78 13.98 -3.50
N VAL A 31 15.54 13.55 -3.75
CA VAL A 31 14.87 12.46 -3.00
C VAL A 31 15.51 11.10 -3.31
N GLU A 32 15.88 10.86 -4.56
CA GLU A 32 16.58 9.63 -4.96
C GLU A 32 17.95 9.51 -4.26
N LYS A 33 18.68 10.62 -4.13
CA LYS A 33 19.99 10.66 -3.47
C LYS A 33 19.92 10.71 -1.95
N SER A 34 18.78 11.04 -1.34
CA SER A 34 18.66 11.24 0.11
C SER A 34 18.67 9.94 0.92
N SER A 35 19.25 8.86 0.38
CA SER A 35 19.24 7.50 0.95
C SER A 35 17.81 7.08 1.29
N ILE A 36 17.16 6.45 0.32
CA ILE A 36 16.08 5.51 0.63
C ILE A 36 16.75 4.47 1.50
N ASP A 37 16.47 4.51 2.80
CA ASP A 37 16.70 3.35 3.64
C ASP A 37 15.96 2.22 2.92
N ASN A 38 16.72 1.26 2.36
CA ASN A 38 16.17 0.02 1.85
C ASN A 38 15.76 -0.82 3.05
N ASP A 39 15.01 -0.21 3.97
CA ASP A 39 14.42 -0.88 5.10
C ASP A 39 13.31 -1.70 4.47
N ILE A 40 13.71 -2.92 4.07
CA ILE A 40 12.82 -3.99 3.66
C ILE A 40 11.71 -3.96 4.69
N VAL A 41 10.50 -3.59 4.27
CA VAL A 41 9.36 -3.43 5.17
C VAL A 41 9.24 -4.73 5.96
N LYS A 42 9.61 -4.67 7.24
CA LYS A 42 9.55 -5.84 8.11
C LYS A 42 8.08 -6.07 8.42
N LEU A 43 7.57 -7.19 7.92
CA LEU A 43 6.24 -7.65 8.28
C LEU A 43 6.20 -7.93 9.79
N SER A 44 5.08 -7.60 10.42
CA SER A 44 4.83 -8.03 11.80
C SER A 44 4.62 -9.54 11.87
N ASP A 45 4.75 -10.12 13.06
CA ASP A 45 4.53 -11.56 13.26
C ASP A 45 3.11 -11.97 12.83
N GLU A 46 2.11 -11.11 13.02
CA GLU A 46 0.72 -11.35 12.61
C GLU A 46 0.57 -11.34 11.09
N GLN A 47 1.27 -10.46 10.39
CA GLN A 47 1.25 -10.39 8.92
C GLN A 47 1.95 -11.61 8.31
N ILE A 48 3.06 -12.05 8.90
CA ILE A 48 3.73 -13.30 8.50
C ILE A 48 2.81 -14.49 8.73
N LEU A 49 2.13 -14.54 9.88
CA LEU A 49 1.16 -15.59 10.18
C LEU A 49 0.01 -15.61 9.17
N MET A 50 -0.52 -14.44 8.78
CA MET A 50 -1.57 -14.34 7.77
C MET A 50 -1.14 -14.93 6.42
N LEU A 51 0.10 -14.67 5.99
CA LEU A 51 0.65 -15.26 4.77
C LEU A 51 0.80 -16.79 4.89
N GLN A 52 1.25 -17.29 6.04
CA GLN A 52 1.37 -18.73 6.29
C GLN A 52 0.01 -19.45 6.28
N LEU A 53 -1.04 -18.79 6.78
CA LEU A 53 -2.41 -19.29 6.69
C LEU A 53 -2.89 -19.33 5.24
N SER A 54 -2.61 -18.28 4.46
CA SER A 54 -2.93 -18.24 3.03
C SER A 54 -2.26 -19.39 2.26
N ASP A 55 -0.97 -19.65 2.50
CA ASP A 55 -0.26 -20.80 1.92
C ASP A 55 -0.91 -22.14 2.29
N ASN A 56 -1.46 -22.25 3.51
CA ASN A 56 -2.18 -23.44 3.95
C ASN A 56 -3.50 -23.62 3.21
N ASP A 57 -4.24 -22.53 3.01
CA ASP A 57 -5.52 -22.55 2.31
C ASP A 57 -5.34 -22.87 0.83
N ILE A 58 -4.28 -22.37 0.19
CA ILE A 58 -3.89 -22.76 -1.18
C ILE A 58 -3.60 -24.27 -1.26
N LYS A 59 -2.78 -24.81 -0.33
CA LYS A 59 -2.44 -26.24 -0.30
C LYS A 59 -3.64 -27.15 -0.04
N LYS A 60 -4.66 -26.64 0.65
CA LYS A 60 -5.89 -27.37 0.99
C LYS A 60 -7.03 -27.09 0.02
N GLU A 61 -6.78 -26.39 -1.08
CA GLU A 61 -7.77 -25.99 -2.09
C GLU A 61 -8.96 -25.23 -1.49
N ARG A 62 -8.73 -24.49 -0.40
CA ARG A 62 -9.73 -23.61 0.25
C ARG A 62 -9.75 -22.24 -0.41
N LEU A 63 -9.92 -22.26 -1.73
CA LEU A 63 -9.96 -21.07 -2.56
C LEU A 63 -11.40 -20.81 -2.99
N ILE A 64 -11.72 -19.54 -3.16
CA ILE A 64 -12.98 -19.08 -3.75
C ILE A 64 -12.68 -18.38 -5.06
N SER A 65 -13.58 -18.46 -6.04
CA SER A 65 -13.41 -17.70 -7.27
C SER A 65 -13.69 -16.22 -7.01
N GLN A 66 -13.14 -15.35 -7.87
CA GLN A 66 -13.42 -13.92 -7.82
C GLN A 66 -14.93 -13.64 -7.90
N ASP A 67 -15.65 -14.32 -8.81
CA ASP A 67 -17.11 -14.17 -8.95
C ASP A 67 -17.88 -14.52 -7.66
N GLN A 68 -17.39 -15.50 -6.89
CA GLN A 68 -17.99 -15.87 -5.60
C GLN A 68 -17.74 -14.79 -4.54
N LEU A 69 -16.51 -14.27 -4.48
CA LEU A 69 -16.16 -13.18 -3.57
C LEU A 69 -16.97 -11.92 -3.88
N ASP A 70 -17.05 -11.52 -5.16
CA ASP A 70 -17.83 -10.35 -5.60
C ASP A 70 -19.31 -10.48 -5.21
N LYS A 71 -19.89 -11.68 -5.32
CA LYS A 71 -21.26 -11.94 -4.89
C LYS A 71 -21.43 -11.79 -3.37
N SER A 72 -20.50 -12.35 -2.59
CA SER A 72 -20.51 -12.23 -1.13
C SER A 72 -20.35 -10.77 -0.68
N ASP A 73 -19.48 -10.00 -1.34
CA ASP A 73 -19.29 -8.58 -1.06
C ASP A 73 -20.56 -7.78 -1.36
N LEU A 74 -21.23 -8.06 -2.49
CA LEU A 74 -22.50 -7.42 -2.84
C LEU A 74 -23.63 -7.78 -1.85
N GLU A 75 -23.67 -9.01 -1.35
CA GLU A 75 -24.63 -9.42 -0.31
C GLU A 75 -24.33 -8.72 1.02
N TRP A 76 -23.06 -8.59 1.39
CA TRP A 76 -22.65 -7.86 2.59
C TRP A 76 -23.02 -6.37 2.53
N ILE A 77 -22.78 -5.71 1.39
CA ILE A 77 -23.14 -4.30 1.18
C ILE A 77 -24.66 -4.09 1.24
N LYS A 78 -25.47 -5.04 0.75
CA LYS A 78 -26.94 -4.96 0.79
C LYS A 78 -27.54 -5.22 2.17
N GLY A 79 -26.78 -5.85 3.07
CA GLY A 79 -27.18 -6.13 4.45
C GLY A 79 -26.89 -4.98 5.43
N LEU A 80 -26.28 -3.90 4.94
CA LEU A 80 -26.07 -2.62 5.62
C LEU A 80 -27.18 -1.62 5.26
#